data_AF-A0A6M5YB82-F1
#
_entry.id   AF-A0A6M5YB82-F1
#
_cell.length_a   1.000
_cell.length_b   1.000
_cell.length_c   1.000
_cell.angle_alpha   90.00
_cell.angle_beta   90.00
_cell.angle_gamma   90.00
#
_symmetry.space_group_name_H-M   'P 1'
#
loop_
_entity.id
_entity.type
_entity.pdbx_description
1 polymer ?
#
loop_
_entity_poly.entity_id
_entity_poly.type
_entity_poly.pdbx_seq_one_letter_code
_entity_poly.pdbx_strand_id
1 'polypeptide(L)'
;MGKLFIVGIILLALTGCEPYDLERKRFPVCSKPSAEIGVTIDRLDVTFFLFNPQGDITVAGWDPGDGKGKNRVGPRVTYNYEKAGTYIVTLVLVNACDDTFTTTRDITIRN
;
A
#
# COMPACT_ATOMS: atom_id res chain seq x y z
N MET A 1 62.11 55.30 -18.94
CA MET A 1 60.99 56.22 -18.63
C MET A 1 59.73 55.55 -19.18
N GLY A 2 58.75 55.02 -18.45
CA GLY A 2 58.51 54.81 -17.03
C GLY A 2 57.12 54.13 -16.87
N LYS A 3 56.90 53.51 -15.70
CA LYS A 3 55.63 53.09 -15.05
C LYS A 3 54.97 51.78 -15.55
N LEU A 4 55.01 50.72 -14.73
CA LEU A 4 54.09 50.35 -13.62
C LEU A 4 52.74 49.83 -14.17
N PHE A 5 52.51 48.50 -14.16
CA PHE A 5 51.91 47.68 -13.08
C PHE A 5 50.37 47.65 -13.14
N ILE A 6 49.82 46.45 -12.90
CA ILE A 6 48.48 46.09 -12.39
C ILE A 6 47.56 45.33 -13.37
N VAL A 7 47.54 44.01 -13.16
CA VAL A 7 46.35 43.16 -12.96
C VAL A 7 45.28 43.18 -14.06
N GLY A 8 45.30 42.13 -14.89
CA GLY A 8 44.17 41.67 -15.71
C GLY A 8 43.82 40.24 -15.32
N ILE A 9 43.27 40.11 -14.13
CA ILE A 9 42.89 38.88 -13.46
C ILE A 9 41.69 38.22 -14.17
N ILE A 10 41.78 36.89 -14.30
CA ILE A 10 40.69 35.91 -14.33
C ILE A 10 39.98 35.68 -15.68
N LEU A 11 40.39 34.58 -16.32
CA LEU A 11 39.54 33.74 -17.17
C LEU A 11 38.51 33.05 -16.24
N LEU A 12 37.40 33.72 -15.91
CA LEU A 12 36.29 33.06 -15.21
C LEU A 12 35.52 32.28 -16.27
N ALA A 13 35.81 30.99 -16.41
CA ALA A 13 34.94 30.08 -17.12
C ALA A 13 33.55 30.16 -16.46
N LEU A 14 32.61 30.87 -17.07
CA LEU A 14 31.17 30.70 -16.77
C LEU A 14 30.69 29.40 -17.43
N THR A 15 31.38 28.28 -17.20
CA THR A 15 30.81 26.94 -17.34
C THR A 15 30.04 26.67 -16.06
N GLY A 16 28.89 27.31 -15.93
CA GLY A 16 28.16 27.32 -14.67
C GLY A 16 26.69 27.61 -14.86
N CYS A 17 26.07 26.97 -15.87
CA CYS A 17 24.63 26.73 -15.91
C CYS A 17 24.43 25.47 -16.77
N GLU A 18 24.91 24.31 -16.30
CA GLU A 18 24.14 23.11 -16.62
C GLU A 18 22.78 23.34 -15.97
N PRO A 19 21.67 23.41 -16.72
CA PRO A 19 20.37 23.50 -16.10
C PRO A 19 20.26 22.27 -15.21
N TYR A 20 20.11 22.47 -13.90
CA TYR A 20 19.81 21.38 -12.98
C TYR A 20 18.56 20.68 -13.52
N ASP A 21 18.76 19.57 -14.21
CA ASP A 21 17.68 18.66 -14.59
C ASP A 21 17.28 17.94 -13.31
N LEU A 22 16.46 18.64 -12.51
CA LEU A 22 15.72 18.03 -11.44
C LEU A 22 14.81 17.02 -12.14
N GLU A 23 15.26 15.77 -12.22
CA GLU A 23 14.41 14.65 -12.61
C GLU A 23 13.11 14.81 -11.83
N ARG A 24 12.03 15.13 -12.57
CA ARG A 24 10.72 15.30 -11.96
C ARG A 24 10.36 13.95 -11.35
N LYS A 25 10.51 13.83 -10.03
CA LYS A 25 10.10 12.64 -9.29
C LYS A 25 8.60 12.50 -9.48
N ARG A 26 8.20 11.64 -10.42
CA ARG A 26 6.80 11.35 -10.67
C ARG A 26 6.32 10.54 -9.47
N PHE A 27 5.52 11.17 -8.62
CA PHE A 27 4.78 10.44 -7.62
C PHE A 27 3.70 9.62 -8.33
N PRO A 28 3.51 8.34 -7.96
CA PRO A 28 2.42 7.55 -8.50
C PRO A 28 1.09 8.23 -8.17
N VAL A 29 0.18 8.25 -9.14
CA VAL A 29 -1.22 8.61 -8.91
C VAL A 29 -1.96 7.32 -8.68
N CYS A 30 -2.50 7.14 -7.48
CA CYS A 30 -3.24 5.93 -7.13
C CYS A 30 -4.76 6.15 -7.19
N SER A 31 -5.46 5.09 -7.54
CA SER A 31 -6.91 4.95 -7.35
C SER A 31 -7.18 4.35 -5.98
N LYS A 32 -8.07 4.95 -5.20
CA LYS A 32 -8.43 4.46 -3.86
C LYS A 32 -8.92 3.01 -3.95
N PRO A 33 -8.40 2.08 -3.12
CA PRO A 33 -8.83 0.69 -3.14
C PRO A 33 -10.27 0.52 -2.65
N SER A 34 -10.96 -0.48 -3.16
CA SER A 34 -12.16 -1.05 -2.54
C SER A 34 -12.32 -2.52 -2.91
N ALA A 35 -12.97 -3.28 -2.03
CA ALA A 35 -13.42 -4.64 -2.30
C ALA A 35 -14.49 -5.04 -1.28
N GLU A 36 -15.27 -6.04 -1.61
CA GLU A 36 -16.12 -6.76 -0.66
C GLU A 36 -15.37 -7.99 -0.11
N ILE A 37 -15.81 -8.47 1.06
CA ILE A 37 -15.28 -9.70 1.65
C ILE A 37 -15.96 -10.90 0.98
N GLY A 38 -15.20 -11.68 0.21
CA GLY A 38 -15.60 -13.00 -0.27
C GLY A 38 -15.18 -14.11 0.70
N VAL A 39 -16.04 -15.11 0.89
CA VAL A 39 -15.75 -16.26 1.77
C VAL A 39 -16.12 -17.59 1.15
N THR A 40 -15.35 -18.62 1.45
CA THR A 40 -15.70 -20.04 1.27
C THR A 40 -15.53 -20.73 2.61
N ILE A 41 -16.57 -21.41 3.08
CA ILE A 41 -16.60 -22.05 4.39
C ILE A 41 -16.66 -23.56 4.18
N ASP A 42 -15.62 -24.27 4.61
CA ASP A 42 -15.59 -25.74 4.71
C ASP A 42 -15.39 -26.10 6.19
N ARG A 43 -16.51 -26.34 6.89
CA ARG A 43 -16.54 -26.53 8.35
C ARG A 43 -15.80 -25.38 9.04
N LEU A 44 -14.69 -25.68 9.72
CA LEU A 44 -13.88 -24.73 10.47
C LEU A 44 -12.78 -24.06 9.63
N ASP A 45 -12.54 -24.52 8.40
CA ASP A 45 -11.59 -23.93 7.47
C ASP A 45 -12.29 -22.91 6.56
N VAL A 46 -11.96 -21.64 6.76
CA VAL A 46 -12.55 -20.53 6.01
C VAL A 46 -11.50 -19.89 5.13
N THR A 47 -11.81 -19.76 3.84
CA THR A 47 -11.00 -19.00 2.88
C THR A 47 -11.62 -17.63 2.67
N PHE A 48 -10.83 -16.58 2.93
CA PHE A 48 -11.14 -15.20 2.60
C PHE A 48 -10.53 -14.82 1.25
N PHE A 49 -11.24 -14.01 0.49
CA PHE A 49 -10.72 -13.44 -0.76
C PHE A 49 -11.40 -12.12 -1.09
N LEU A 50 -10.75 -11.30 -1.92
CA LEU A 50 -11.34 -10.05 -2.42
C LEU A 50 -12.46 -10.35 -3.42
N PHE A 51 -13.67 -9.89 -3.14
CA PHE A 51 -14.79 -9.91 -4.09
C PHE A 51 -14.97 -8.53 -4.71
N ASN A 52 -15.12 -8.46 -6.04
CA ASN A 52 -15.20 -7.22 -6.80
C ASN A 52 -14.11 -6.16 -6.46
N PRO A 53 -12.80 -6.51 -6.47
CA PRO A 53 -11.76 -5.54 -6.16
C PRO A 53 -11.73 -4.41 -7.20
N GLN A 54 -11.57 -3.17 -6.75
CA GLN A 54 -11.42 -1.96 -7.55
C GLN A 54 -10.28 -1.10 -7.01
N GLY A 55 -9.75 -0.21 -7.86
CA GLY A 55 -8.62 0.66 -7.51
C GLY A 55 -7.29 -0.08 -7.39
N ASP A 56 -6.28 0.61 -6.87
CA ASP A 56 -4.95 0.05 -6.67
C ASP A 56 -4.86 -0.62 -5.30
N ILE A 57 -4.42 -1.88 -5.23
CA ILE A 57 -4.29 -2.64 -3.99
C ILE A 57 -2.87 -3.19 -3.90
N THR A 58 -2.13 -2.76 -2.87
CA THR A 58 -0.77 -3.24 -2.57
C THR A 58 -0.81 -4.29 -1.46
N VAL A 59 -1.63 -4.06 -0.44
CA VAL A 59 -1.78 -4.94 0.73
C VAL A 59 -3.25 -5.20 1.00
N ALA A 60 -3.58 -6.46 1.28
CA ALA A 60 -4.88 -6.86 1.81
C ALA A 60 -4.66 -7.59 3.14
N GLY A 61 -5.07 -6.97 4.24
CA GLY A 61 -4.99 -7.50 5.60
C GLY A 61 -6.36 -7.97 6.09
N TRP A 62 -6.38 -9.11 6.76
CA TRP A 62 -7.58 -9.78 7.26
C TRP A 62 -7.49 -9.99 8.77
N ASP A 63 -8.51 -9.55 9.49
CA ASP A 63 -8.80 -9.96 10.86
C ASP A 63 -9.99 -10.93 10.85
N PRO A 64 -9.78 -12.22 11.21
CA PRO A 64 -10.85 -13.22 11.28
C PRO A 64 -11.92 -12.95 12.35
N GLY A 65 -11.67 -12.04 13.31
CA GLY A 65 -12.66 -11.64 14.31
C GLY A 65 -12.81 -12.61 15.50
N ASP A 66 -11.90 -13.58 15.67
CA ASP A 66 -11.94 -14.54 16.78
C ASP A 66 -11.14 -14.08 18.03
N GLY A 67 -10.56 -12.88 17.97
CA GLY A 67 -9.83 -12.27 19.08
C GLY A 67 -8.43 -12.85 19.34
N LYS A 68 -7.90 -13.75 18.49
CA LYS A 68 -6.59 -14.38 18.72
C LYS A 68 -5.40 -13.61 18.16
N GLY A 69 -5.63 -12.49 17.47
CA GLY A 69 -4.59 -11.69 16.83
C GLY A 69 -3.84 -12.42 15.70
N LYS A 70 -4.42 -13.49 15.16
CA LYS A 70 -3.83 -14.28 14.07
C LYS A 70 -4.27 -13.73 12.71
N ASN A 71 -3.88 -12.50 12.41
CA ASN A 71 -4.23 -11.83 11.15
C ASN A 71 -3.61 -12.55 9.94
N ARG A 72 -4.14 -12.29 8.75
CA ARG A 72 -3.63 -12.83 7.48
C ARG A 72 -3.40 -11.70 6.48
N VAL A 73 -2.45 -11.91 5.56
CA VAL A 73 -2.14 -10.95 4.50
C VAL A 73 -2.14 -11.67 3.16
N GLY A 74 -2.78 -11.07 2.17
CA GLY A 74 -2.84 -11.57 0.79
C GLY A 74 -4.24 -11.41 0.18
N PRO A 75 -4.35 -11.46 -1.17
CA PRO A 75 -5.63 -11.31 -1.86
C PRO A 75 -6.58 -12.50 -1.65
N ARG A 76 -6.03 -13.65 -1.23
CA ARG A 76 -6.74 -14.87 -0.85
C ARG A 76 -5.95 -15.59 0.25
N VAL A 77 -6.61 -15.93 1.35
CA VAL A 77 -5.98 -16.53 2.53
C VAL A 77 -6.92 -17.52 3.22
N THR A 78 -6.36 -18.48 3.95
CA THR A 78 -7.15 -19.46 4.72
C THR A 78 -6.91 -19.28 6.22
N TYR A 79 -7.97 -19.47 6.99
CA TYR A 79 -7.98 -19.42 8.45
C TYR A 79 -8.81 -20.56 9.03
N ASN A 80 -8.24 -21.28 9.99
CA ASN A 80 -8.92 -22.33 10.72
C ASN A 80 -9.48 -21.76 12.03
N TYR A 81 -10.79 -21.82 12.21
CA TYR A 81 -11.48 -21.45 13.43
C TYR A 81 -11.52 -22.64 14.40
N GLU A 82 -11.42 -22.39 15.70
CA GLU A 82 -11.48 -23.49 16.69
C GLU A 82 -12.92 -23.91 17.03
N LYS A 83 -13.90 -23.02 16.79
CA LYS A 83 -15.30 -23.24 17.17
C LYS A 83 -16.22 -22.72 16.08
N ALA A 84 -17.37 -23.38 15.93
CA ALA A 84 -18.50 -22.85 15.18
C ALA A 84 -19.05 -21.61 15.91
N GLY A 85 -19.58 -20.65 15.15
CA GLY A 85 -20.05 -19.39 15.70
C GLY A 85 -20.23 -18.33 14.62
N THR A 86 -20.68 -17.15 15.04
CA THR A 86 -20.72 -15.96 14.18
C THR A 86 -19.52 -15.07 14.49
N TYR A 87 -18.82 -14.64 13.44
CA TYR A 87 -17.63 -13.81 13.55
C TYR A 87 -17.77 -12.57 12.65
N ILE A 88 -17.28 -11.43 13.15
CA ILE A 88 -17.19 -10.19 12.37
C ILE A 88 -15.79 -10.14 11.76
N VAL A 89 -15.69 -10.44 10.47
CA VAL A 89 -14.42 -10.41 9.74
C VAL A 89 -14.15 -9.00 9.27
N THR A 90 -12.92 -8.52 9.42
CA THR A 90 -12.48 -7.20 8.93
C THR A 90 -11.45 -7.36 7.82
N LEU A 91 -11.65 -6.64 6.72
CA LEU A 91 -10.68 -6.48 5.64
C LEU A 91 -10.16 -5.04 5.64
N VAL A 92 -8.84 -4.89 5.55
CA VAL A 92 -8.15 -3.62 5.36
C VAL A 92 -7.32 -3.68 4.08
N LEU A 93 -7.55 -2.76 3.15
CA LEU A 93 -6.77 -2.59 1.93
C LEU A 93 -5.90 -1.35 2.04
N VAL A 94 -4.66 -1.44 1.53
CA VAL A 94 -3.73 -0.32 1.44
C VAL A 94 -3.09 -0.31 0.06
N ASN A 95 -2.91 0.88 -0.54
CA ASN A 95 -2.22 1.06 -1.82
C ASN A 95 -0.85 1.72 -1.65
N ALA A 96 -0.13 1.94 -2.75
CA ALA A 96 1.22 2.53 -2.72
C ALA A 96 1.24 4.04 -2.39
N CYS A 97 0.08 4.69 -2.39
CA CYS A 97 -0.11 6.08 -1.99
C CYS A 97 -0.63 6.20 -0.55
N ASP A 98 -0.61 5.11 0.22
CA ASP A 98 -1.14 5.00 1.58
C ASP A 98 -2.65 5.24 1.71
N ASP A 99 -3.41 5.18 0.60
CA ASP A 99 -4.87 5.17 0.69
C ASP A 99 -5.33 3.89 1.36
N THR A 100 -6.31 4.03 2.25
CA THR A 100 -6.87 2.90 3.01
C THR A 100 -8.36 2.70 2.71
N PHE A 101 -8.77 1.45 2.76
CA PHE A 101 -10.18 1.05 2.72
C PHE A 101 -10.41 -0.08 3.71
N THR A 102 -11.46 0.06 4.53
CA THR A 102 -11.84 -0.92 5.54
C THR A 102 -13.29 -1.33 5.35
N THR A 103 -13.56 -2.62 5.42
CA THR A 103 -14.92 -3.16 5.40
C THR A 103 -15.04 -4.35 6.35
N THR A 104 -16.26 -4.63 6.81
CA THR A 104 -16.57 -5.74 7.70
C THR A 104 -17.67 -6.63 7.12
N ARG A 105 -17.68 -7.89 7.54
CA ARG A 105 -18.73 -8.85 7.17
C ARG A 105 -18.96 -9.86 8.29
N ASP A 106 -20.22 -10.05 8.65
CA ASP A 106 -20.64 -11.14 9.53
C ASP A 106 -20.65 -12.46 8.74
N ILE A 107 -20.00 -13.48 9.31
CA ILE A 107 -20.02 -14.84 8.77
C ILE A 107 -20.48 -15.83 9.85
N THR A 108 -21.23 -16.84 9.46
CA THR A 108 -21.65 -17.93 10.35
C THR A 108 -20.94 -19.21 9.95
N ILE A 109 -20.14 -19.74 10.85
CA ILE A 109 -19.38 -20.98 10.71
C ILE A 109 -20.17 -22.09 11.41
N ARG A 110 -20.38 -23.20 10.71
CA ARG A 110 -21.06 -24.40 11.22
C ARG A 110 -20.13 -25.61 11.10
N ASN A 111 -20.38 -26.63 11.91
CA ASN A 111 -19.67 -27.91 11.85
C ASN A 111 -20.34 -28.87 10.86
#